data_AF-A0A1G2U150-F1
#
_entry.id   AF-A0A1G2U150-F1
#
_cell.length_a   1.000
_cell.length_b   1.000
_cell.length_c   1.000
_cell.angle_alpha   90.00
_cell.angle_beta   90.00
_cell.angle_gamma   90.00
#
_symmetry.space_group_name_H-M   'P 1'
#
loop_
_entity.id
_entity.type
_entity.pdbx_description
1 polymer ?
#
loop_
_entity_poly.entity_id
_entity_poly.type
_entity_poly.pdbx_seq_one_letter_code
_entity_poly.pdbx_strand_id
1 'polypeptide(L)'
;MKYKSALFLLAANFLPVLGVVYFDWSLFSIFFLFWAENIAIGLFNVLRMFTSKAESPNKRYKMKVNGKPRLVSRASLVGFFILHYGFFTLGHGVAVFSIFGPSVIQIKTLVFAIAALFVSHGVSYATNFIGNGECKKIPVGKLLIQPYKRVVIMHFIVLIGGIFISSTGTSMTTLIMFIALKSVTDLVSHLIEHQKIKVTYA
;
A
#
# COMPACT_ATOMS: atom_id res chain seq x y z
N MET A 1 -18.98 -0.94 9.99
CA MET A 1 -17.61 -1.53 10.03
C MET A 1 -16.48 -0.57 9.56
N LYS A 2 -16.73 0.74 9.44
CA LYS A 2 -15.78 1.78 8.98
C LYS A 2 -14.51 1.93 9.84
N TYR A 3 -14.65 1.64 11.13
CA TYR A 3 -13.60 1.91 12.13
C TYR A 3 -12.58 0.78 12.24
N LYS A 4 -12.93 -0.47 11.89
CA LYS A 4 -12.03 -1.62 12.11
C LYS A 4 -10.81 -1.58 11.18
N SER A 5 -10.97 -1.32 9.87
CA SER A 5 -9.81 -1.27 8.96
C SER A 5 -8.94 -0.02 9.16
N ALA A 6 -9.52 1.11 9.60
CA ALA A 6 -8.77 2.28 10.03
C ALA A 6 -7.97 2.00 11.32
N LEU A 7 -8.54 1.25 12.26
CA LEU A 7 -7.85 0.83 13.49
C LEU A 7 -6.67 -0.11 13.19
N PHE A 8 -6.84 -1.06 12.27
CA PHE A 8 -5.75 -1.95 11.83
C PHE A 8 -4.64 -1.19 11.08
N LEU A 9 -5.00 -0.17 10.31
CA LEU A 9 -4.05 0.75 9.66
C LEU A 9 -3.25 1.56 10.69
N LEU A 10 -3.94 2.12 11.68
CA LEU A 10 -3.31 2.86 12.77
C LEU A 10 -2.40 1.96 13.61
N ALA A 11 -2.84 0.74 13.92
CA ALA A 11 -2.04 -0.25 14.65
C ALA A 11 -0.79 -0.68 13.85
N ALA A 12 -0.92 -0.92 12.54
CA ALA A 12 0.20 -1.23 11.67
C ALA A 12 1.19 -0.06 11.55
N ASN A 13 0.69 1.18 11.54
CA ASN A 13 1.50 2.40 11.54
C ASN A 13 2.20 2.68 12.88
N PHE A 14 1.82 2.00 13.95
CA PHE A 14 2.50 2.06 15.24
C PHE A 14 3.75 1.16 15.29
N LEU A 15 3.83 0.13 14.45
CA LEU A 15 4.98 -0.79 14.41
C LEU A 15 6.32 -0.07 14.16
N PRO A 16 6.44 0.86 13.18
CA PRO A 16 7.67 1.64 13.00
C PRO A 16 8.04 2.49 14.22
N VAL A 17 7.05 3.03 14.96
CA VAL A 17 7.32 3.81 16.18
C VAL A 17 7.92 2.90 17.25
N LEU A 18 7.35 1.71 17.46
CA LEU A 18 7.91 0.72 18.37
C LEU A 18 9.31 0.27 17.94
N GLY A 19 9.52 0.10 16.63
CA GLY A 19 10.80 -0.15 16.01
C GLY A 19 11.87 0.86 16.41
N VAL A 20 11.56 2.15 16.34
CA VAL A 20 12.49 3.23 16.69
C VAL A 20 12.74 3.30 18.19
N VAL A 21 11.68 3.23 19.00
CA VAL A 21 11.77 3.48 20.46
C VAL A 21 12.38 2.31 21.23
N TYR A 22 12.08 1.07 20.84
CA TYR A 22 12.48 -0.12 21.60
C TYR A 22 13.51 -1.00 20.89
N PHE A 23 13.69 -0.82 19.58
CA PHE A 23 14.53 -1.69 18.76
C PHE A 23 15.54 -0.89 17.92
N ASP A 24 15.77 0.39 18.25
CA ASP A 24 16.77 1.26 17.59
C ASP A 24 16.73 1.19 16.06
N TRP A 25 15.53 1.12 15.48
CA TRP A 25 15.41 1.00 14.03
C TRP A 25 15.99 2.23 13.34
N SER A 26 16.91 1.95 12.42
CA SER A 26 17.47 2.95 11.53
C SER A 26 16.42 3.52 10.57
N LEU A 27 16.71 4.71 10.02
CA LEU A 27 15.92 5.32 8.94
C LEU A 27 15.67 4.33 7.80
N PHE A 28 16.72 3.61 7.39
CA PHE A 28 16.62 2.58 6.37
C PHE A 28 15.66 1.45 6.76
N SER A 29 15.68 0.95 8.01
CA SER A 29 14.79 -0.13 8.45
C SER A 29 13.31 0.27 8.36
N ILE A 30 12.99 1.51 8.74
CA ILE A 30 11.63 2.07 8.64
C ILE A 30 11.20 2.15 7.17
N PHE A 31 12.09 2.67 6.32
CA PHE A 31 11.78 2.92 4.91
C PHE A 31 11.70 1.63 4.12
N PHE A 32 12.55 0.66 4.46
CA PHE A 32 12.48 -0.69 3.97
C PHE A 32 11.15 -1.36 4.36
N LEU A 33 10.68 -1.16 5.59
CA LEU A 33 9.36 -1.67 5.99
C LEU A 33 8.22 -1.02 5.20
N PHE A 34 8.28 0.29 4.96
CA PHE A 34 7.32 1.00 4.10
C PHE A 34 7.35 0.54 2.65
N TRP A 35 8.54 0.22 2.13
CA TRP A 35 8.69 -0.43 0.84
C TRP A 35 8.12 -1.87 0.84
N ALA A 36 8.33 -2.65 1.90
CA ALA A 36 7.75 -3.99 2.03
C ALA A 36 6.21 -3.96 2.12
N GLU A 37 5.63 -2.93 2.74
CA GLU A 37 4.18 -2.69 2.74
C GLU A 37 3.64 -2.55 1.31
N ASN A 38 4.38 -1.86 0.43
CA ASN A 38 4.01 -1.73 -0.98
C ASN A 38 3.89 -3.08 -1.70
N ILE A 39 4.80 -4.02 -1.38
CA ILE A 39 4.76 -5.39 -1.92
C ILE A 39 3.50 -6.11 -1.43
N ALA A 40 3.20 -6.04 -0.13
CA ALA A 40 2.00 -6.66 0.43
C ALA A 40 0.73 -6.11 -0.24
N ILE A 41 0.61 -4.78 -0.39
CA ILE A 41 -0.50 -4.13 -1.10
C ILE A 41 -0.65 -4.69 -2.53
N GLY A 42 0.45 -4.80 -3.27
CA GLY A 42 0.47 -5.32 -4.63
C GLY A 42 0.00 -6.77 -4.71
N LEU A 43 0.56 -7.64 -3.87
CA LEU A 43 0.22 -9.07 -3.82
C LEU A 43 -1.26 -9.28 -3.48
N PHE A 44 -1.77 -8.64 -2.43
CA PHE A 44 -3.18 -8.76 -2.08
C PHE A 44 -4.10 -8.12 -3.13
N ASN A 45 -3.66 -7.08 -3.83
CA ASN A 45 -4.46 -6.53 -4.94
C ASN A 45 -4.55 -7.50 -6.12
N VAL A 46 -3.47 -8.21 -6.45
CA VAL A 46 -3.48 -9.29 -7.45
C VAL A 46 -4.51 -10.36 -7.05
N LEU A 47 -4.51 -10.80 -5.79
CA LEU A 47 -5.52 -11.75 -5.28
C LEU A 47 -6.95 -11.21 -5.43
N ARG A 48 -7.17 -9.92 -5.13
CA ARG A 48 -8.47 -9.26 -5.31
C ARG A 48 -8.90 -9.23 -6.78
N MET A 49 -7.98 -8.95 -7.71
CA MET A 49 -8.27 -8.94 -9.14
C MET A 49 -8.64 -10.34 -9.66
N PHE A 50 -7.99 -11.39 -9.16
CA PHE A 50 -8.33 -12.78 -9.51
C PHE A 50 -9.70 -13.19 -8.95
N THR A 51 -9.98 -12.85 -7.71
CA THR A 51 -11.18 -13.29 -6.97
C THR A 51 -12.39 -12.36 -7.10
N SER A 52 -12.24 -11.22 -7.79
CA SER A 52 -13.36 -10.35 -8.12
C SER A 52 -14.38 -11.07 -9.01
N LYS A 53 -15.64 -11.03 -8.56
CA LYS A 53 -16.84 -11.55 -9.23
C LYS A 53 -17.71 -10.42 -9.79
N ALA A 54 -17.32 -9.16 -9.61
CA ALA A 54 -18.02 -8.03 -10.20
C ALA A 54 -18.08 -8.19 -11.74
N GLU A 55 -19.30 -8.28 -12.25
CA GLU A 55 -19.59 -8.71 -13.62
C GLU A 55 -18.92 -7.82 -14.68
N SER A 56 -18.38 -8.49 -15.71
CA SER A 56 -18.59 -8.02 -17.08
C SER A 56 -19.26 -9.18 -17.82
N PRO A 57 -20.44 -9.00 -18.46
CA PRO A 57 -21.22 -10.05 -19.11
C PRO A 57 -20.45 -10.95 -20.09
N ASN A 58 -19.28 -10.51 -20.57
CA ASN A 58 -18.44 -11.24 -21.53
C ASN A 58 -17.01 -11.56 -21.03
N LYS A 59 -16.72 -11.47 -19.71
CA LYS A 59 -15.34 -11.53 -19.14
C LYS A 59 -14.36 -10.52 -19.76
N ARG A 60 -14.89 -9.55 -20.50
CA ARG A 60 -14.16 -8.52 -21.23
C ARG A 60 -14.52 -7.16 -20.64
N TYR A 61 -13.55 -6.46 -20.10
CA TYR A 61 -13.76 -5.18 -19.43
C TYR A 61 -13.75 -4.05 -20.46
N LYS A 62 -14.83 -3.26 -20.52
CA LYS A 62 -14.88 -2.05 -21.35
C LYS A 62 -13.96 -0.99 -20.71
N MET A 63 -12.82 -0.72 -21.33
CA MET A 63 -11.96 0.41 -20.99
C MET A 63 -11.90 1.37 -22.18
N LYS A 64 -11.89 2.68 -21.92
CA LYS A 64 -11.59 3.65 -22.96
C LYS A 64 -10.08 3.75 -23.11
N VAL A 65 -9.55 3.34 -24.26
CA VAL A 65 -8.15 3.54 -24.65
C VAL A 65 -8.17 4.50 -25.84
N ASN A 66 -7.58 5.69 -25.69
CA ASN A 66 -7.65 6.77 -26.67
C ASN A 66 -9.09 7.14 -27.07
N GLY A 67 -10.00 7.24 -26.09
CA GLY A 67 -11.42 7.56 -26.30
C GLY A 67 -12.27 6.41 -26.86
N LYS A 68 -11.65 5.37 -27.42
CA LYS A 68 -12.36 4.22 -28.02
C LYS A 68 -12.60 3.11 -26.98
N PRO A 69 -13.81 2.53 -26.90
CA PRO A 69 -14.07 1.40 -26.03
C PRO A 69 -13.29 0.16 -26.54
N ARG A 70 -12.39 -0.35 -25.71
CA ARG A 70 -11.70 -1.64 -25.90
C ARG A 70 -12.17 -2.64 -24.88
N LEU A 71 -12.25 -3.89 -25.33
CA LEU A 71 -12.53 -5.04 -24.50
C LEU A 71 -11.22 -5.70 -24.10
N VAL A 72 -10.92 -5.68 -22.80
CA VAL A 72 -9.67 -6.22 -22.24
C VAL A 72 -9.96 -7.46 -21.41
N SER A 73 -9.13 -8.50 -21.52
CA SER A 73 -9.28 -9.70 -20.70
C SER A 73 -8.80 -9.46 -19.26
N ARG A 74 -9.32 -10.24 -18.29
CA ARG A 74 -8.82 -10.20 -16.90
C ARG A 74 -7.32 -10.50 -16.83
N ALA A 75 -6.86 -11.50 -17.56
CA ALA A 75 -5.45 -11.91 -17.58
C ALA A 75 -4.54 -10.78 -18.05
N SER A 76 -4.93 -10.06 -19.10
CA SER A 76 -4.18 -8.89 -19.59
C SER A 76 -4.13 -7.77 -18.55
N LEU A 77 -5.22 -7.51 -17.82
CA LEU A 77 -5.24 -6.49 -16.75
C LEU A 77 -4.35 -6.89 -15.57
N VAL A 78 -4.41 -8.14 -15.14
CA VAL A 78 -3.56 -8.65 -14.05
C VAL A 78 -2.09 -8.65 -14.47
N GLY A 79 -1.77 -9.12 -15.68
CA GLY A 79 -0.41 -9.10 -16.21
C GLY A 79 0.15 -7.68 -16.33
N PHE A 80 -0.64 -6.73 -16.85
CA PHE A 80 -0.27 -5.32 -16.87
C PHE A 80 -0.04 -4.77 -15.45
N PHE A 81 -0.91 -5.11 -14.49
CA PHE A 81 -0.73 -4.69 -13.10
C PHE A 81 0.57 -5.22 -12.53
N ILE A 82 0.83 -6.53 -12.63
CA ILE A 82 2.05 -7.17 -12.09
C ILE A 82 3.30 -6.53 -12.70
N LEU A 83 3.34 -6.34 -14.02
CA LEU A 83 4.50 -5.75 -14.69
C LEU A 83 4.68 -4.28 -14.30
N HIS A 84 3.66 -3.44 -14.48
CA HIS A 84 3.79 -2.00 -14.26
C HIS A 84 4.00 -1.66 -12.78
N TYR A 85 3.20 -2.25 -11.89
CA TYR A 85 3.35 -2.07 -10.45
C TYR A 85 4.65 -2.70 -9.94
N GLY A 86 5.06 -3.83 -10.52
CA GLY A 86 6.32 -4.51 -10.20
C GLY A 86 7.54 -3.64 -10.54
N PHE A 87 7.60 -3.07 -11.75
CA PHE A 87 8.68 -2.15 -12.13
C PHE A 87 8.73 -0.92 -11.22
N PHE A 88 7.58 -0.34 -10.90
CA PHE A 88 7.50 0.78 -9.98
C PHE A 88 8.01 0.41 -8.57
N THR A 89 7.59 -0.76 -8.05
CA THR A 89 8.02 -1.26 -6.73
C THR A 89 9.50 -1.59 -6.69
N LEU A 90 10.04 -2.16 -7.78
CA LEU A 90 11.46 -2.43 -7.94
C LEU A 90 12.27 -1.14 -7.96
N GLY A 91 11.87 -0.16 -8.79
CA GLY A 91 12.54 1.13 -8.90
C GLY A 91 12.56 1.88 -7.56
N HIS A 92 11.46 1.84 -6.82
CA HIS A 92 11.44 2.41 -5.47
C HIS A 92 12.35 1.65 -4.49
N GLY A 93 12.38 0.32 -4.57
CA GLY A 93 13.32 -0.48 -3.77
C GLY A 93 14.75 -0.04 -4.03
N VAL A 94 15.15 0.03 -5.30
CA VAL A 94 16.47 0.56 -5.69
C VAL A 94 16.71 1.96 -5.11
N ALA A 95 15.74 2.87 -5.19
CA ALA A 95 15.87 4.21 -4.60
C ALA A 95 16.08 4.17 -3.08
N VAL A 96 15.34 3.33 -2.35
CA VAL A 96 15.49 3.18 -0.89
C VAL A 96 16.89 2.67 -0.54
N PHE A 97 17.36 1.63 -1.23
CA PHE A 97 18.70 1.08 -1.00
C PHE A 97 19.82 2.06 -1.38
N SER A 98 19.69 2.77 -2.49
CA SER A 98 20.73 3.69 -2.97
C SER A 98 20.80 4.99 -2.18
N ILE A 99 19.66 5.54 -1.72
CA ILE A 99 19.61 6.84 -1.02
C ILE A 99 19.91 6.67 0.47
N PHE A 100 19.35 5.64 1.10
CA PHE A 100 19.44 5.47 2.56
C PHE A 100 20.52 4.47 2.98
N GLY A 101 21.02 3.67 2.03
CA GLY A 101 22.05 2.67 2.23
C GLY A 101 21.58 1.48 3.08
N PRO A 102 22.08 0.26 2.84
CA PRO A 102 21.89 -0.81 3.80
C PRO A 102 22.57 -0.42 5.11
N SER A 103 21.81 -0.43 6.21
CA SER A 103 22.33 -0.22 7.56
C SER A 103 22.09 -1.48 8.39
N VAL A 104 22.56 -1.50 9.65
CA VAL A 104 22.32 -2.64 10.54
C VAL A 104 20.81 -2.87 10.67
N ILE A 105 20.36 -4.03 10.21
CA ILE A 105 18.95 -4.43 10.26
C ILE A 105 18.76 -5.39 11.42
N GLN A 106 17.82 -5.08 12.30
CA GLN A 106 17.33 -6.04 13.27
C GLN A 106 16.38 -7.04 12.60
N ILE A 107 16.95 -8.09 11.99
CA ILE A 107 16.23 -9.06 11.15
C ILE A 107 15.01 -9.65 11.88
N LYS A 108 15.15 -10.03 13.16
CA LYS A 108 14.06 -10.64 13.93
C LYS A 108 12.85 -9.71 14.01
N THR A 109 13.04 -8.48 14.47
CA THR A 109 11.96 -7.49 14.63
C THR A 109 11.37 -7.10 13.28
N LEU A 110 12.21 -7.00 12.25
CA LEU A 110 11.77 -6.66 10.90
C LEU A 110 10.90 -7.76 10.29
N VAL A 111 11.30 -9.03 10.42
CA VAL A 111 10.51 -10.17 9.97
C VAL A 111 9.16 -10.21 10.68
N PHE A 112 9.12 -9.95 11.99
CA PHE A 112 7.86 -9.84 12.74
C PHE A 112 6.97 -8.71 12.21
N ALA A 113 7.54 -7.54 11.93
CA ALA A 113 6.79 -6.41 11.39
C ALA A 113 6.26 -6.68 9.98
N ILE A 114 7.06 -7.29 9.10
CA ILE A 114 6.62 -7.71 7.78
C ILE A 114 5.50 -8.75 7.90
N ALA A 115 5.66 -9.76 8.75
CA ALA A 115 4.61 -10.76 8.99
C ALA A 115 3.31 -10.10 9.47
N ALA A 116 3.40 -9.15 10.41
CA ALA A 116 2.25 -8.38 10.88
C ALA A 116 1.57 -7.57 9.77
N LEU A 117 2.33 -6.95 8.85
CA LEU A 117 1.78 -6.27 7.67
C LEU A 117 1.02 -7.25 6.77
N PHE A 118 1.60 -8.42 6.47
CA PHE A 118 0.95 -9.44 5.64
C PHE A 118 -0.31 -9.99 6.30
N VAL A 119 -0.28 -10.26 7.61
CA VAL A 119 -1.45 -10.68 8.38
C VAL A 119 -2.54 -9.61 8.33
N SER A 120 -2.18 -8.33 8.54
CA SER A 120 -3.14 -7.22 8.49
C SER A 120 -3.84 -7.13 7.12
N HIS A 121 -3.07 -7.21 6.03
CA HIS A 121 -3.63 -7.19 4.68
C HIS A 121 -4.44 -8.46 4.37
N GLY A 122 -4.00 -9.63 4.86
CA GLY A 122 -4.71 -10.90 4.71
C GLY A 122 -6.05 -10.93 5.44
N VAL A 123 -6.09 -10.42 6.68
CA VAL A 123 -7.34 -10.26 7.45
C VAL A 123 -8.27 -9.30 6.73
N SER A 124 -7.78 -8.17 6.21
CA SER A 124 -8.59 -7.23 5.44
C SER A 124 -9.15 -7.87 4.16
N TYR A 125 -8.34 -8.65 3.45
CA TYR A 125 -8.77 -9.41 2.28
C TYR A 125 -9.88 -10.43 2.63
N ALA A 126 -9.68 -11.24 3.66
CA ALA A 126 -10.65 -12.26 4.05
C ALA A 126 -11.96 -11.66 4.57
N THR A 127 -11.87 -10.67 5.45
CA THR A 127 -13.05 -10.11 6.13
C THR A 127 -13.77 -9.07 5.29
N ASN A 128 -13.05 -8.10 4.72
CA ASN A 128 -13.67 -7.01 3.96
C ASN A 128 -13.90 -7.42 2.52
N PHE A 129 -12.89 -7.95 1.84
CA PHE A 129 -13.04 -8.21 0.41
C PHE A 129 -13.93 -9.42 0.12
N ILE A 130 -13.70 -10.55 0.80
CA ILE A 130 -14.50 -11.76 0.65
C ILE A 130 -15.75 -11.70 1.54
N GLY A 131 -15.59 -11.54 2.86
CA GLY A 131 -16.70 -11.59 3.83
C GLY A 131 -17.77 -10.52 3.61
N ASN A 132 -17.39 -9.26 3.43
CA ASN A 132 -18.35 -8.16 3.19
C ASN A 132 -18.81 -8.04 1.73
N GLY A 133 -18.37 -8.95 0.86
CA GLY A 133 -18.82 -9.06 -0.52
C GLY A 133 -18.32 -7.94 -1.44
N GLU A 134 -17.25 -7.21 -1.10
CA GLU A 134 -16.63 -6.26 -2.04
C GLU A 134 -16.19 -6.94 -3.33
N CYS A 135 -15.82 -8.23 -3.25
CA CYS A 135 -15.48 -9.04 -4.41
C CYS A 135 -16.60 -9.07 -5.47
N LYS A 136 -17.87 -8.92 -5.07
CA LYS A 136 -19.02 -8.88 -5.98
C LYS A 136 -19.30 -7.47 -6.52
N LYS A 137 -18.81 -6.43 -5.84
CA LYS A 137 -19.17 -5.02 -6.09
C LYS A 137 -18.10 -4.25 -6.86
N ILE A 138 -16.82 -4.56 -6.63
CA ILE A 138 -15.71 -3.76 -7.16
C ILE A 138 -15.21 -4.35 -8.49
N PRO A 139 -15.36 -3.64 -9.62
CA PRO A 139 -14.88 -4.11 -10.92
C PRO A 139 -13.35 -4.13 -10.97
N VAL A 140 -12.79 -5.09 -11.71
CA VAL A 140 -11.34 -5.30 -11.86
C VAL A 140 -10.61 -4.04 -12.35
N GLY A 141 -11.22 -3.25 -13.23
CA GLY A 141 -10.63 -1.99 -13.69
C GLY A 141 -10.41 -0.96 -12.57
N LYS A 142 -11.26 -0.96 -11.53
CA LYS A 142 -11.07 -0.11 -10.36
C LYS A 142 -9.97 -0.65 -9.43
N LEU A 143 -9.89 -1.98 -9.29
CA LEU A 143 -8.79 -2.65 -8.57
C LEU A 143 -7.44 -2.41 -9.24
N LEU A 144 -7.41 -2.21 -10.56
CA LEU A 144 -6.18 -1.85 -11.27
C LEU A 144 -5.59 -0.55 -10.72
N ILE A 145 -6.39 0.50 -10.53
CA ILE A 145 -5.91 1.84 -10.20
C ILE A 145 -5.83 2.06 -8.68
N GLN A 146 -6.64 1.35 -7.90
CA GLN A 146 -6.80 1.59 -6.47
C GLN A 146 -5.47 1.64 -5.68
N PRO A 147 -4.51 0.69 -5.85
CA PRO A 147 -3.25 0.73 -5.12
C PRO A 147 -2.41 1.98 -5.39
N TYR A 148 -2.42 2.49 -6.63
CA TYR A 148 -1.55 3.59 -7.05
C TYR A 148 -1.78 4.86 -6.23
N LYS A 149 -3.03 5.18 -5.88
CA LYS A 149 -3.34 6.37 -5.09
C LYS A 149 -2.60 6.36 -3.75
N ARG A 150 -2.67 5.24 -3.03
CA ARG A 150 -2.03 5.09 -1.73
C ARG A 150 -0.52 5.05 -1.87
N VAL A 151 -0.05 4.23 -2.78
CA VAL A 151 1.37 3.94 -2.95
C VAL A 151 2.15 5.17 -3.41
N VAL A 152 1.64 5.91 -4.41
CA VAL A 152 2.32 7.11 -4.92
C VAL A 152 2.45 8.17 -3.83
N ILE A 153 1.38 8.42 -3.05
CA ILE A 153 1.43 9.36 -1.91
C ILE A 153 2.52 8.93 -0.92
N MET A 154 2.55 7.65 -0.58
CA MET A 154 3.57 7.07 0.29
C MET A 154 5.00 7.27 -0.25
N HIS A 155 5.22 7.08 -1.55
CA HIS A 155 6.54 7.26 -2.15
C HIS A 155 7.01 8.71 -2.07
N PHE A 156 6.13 9.68 -2.33
CA PHE A 156 6.47 11.09 -2.18
C PHE A 156 6.84 11.44 -0.75
N ILE A 157 6.06 10.96 0.23
CA ILE A 157 6.33 11.22 1.65
C ILE A 157 7.65 10.59 2.07
N VAL A 158 7.87 9.32 1.72
CA VAL A 158 9.09 8.57 2.06
C VAL A 158 10.30 9.20 1.39
N LEU A 159 10.29 9.44 0.08
CA LEU A 159 11.45 10.00 -0.61
C LEU A 159 11.77 11.42 -0.14
N ILE A 160 10.79 12.32 -0.11
CA ILE A 160 11.03 13.72 0.29
C ILE A 160 11.41 13.79 1.77
N GLY A 161 10.65 13.13 2.64
CA GLY A 161 10.89 13.15 4.08
C GLY A 161 12.22 12.47 4.45
N GLY A 162 12.56 11.38 3.76
CA GLY A 162 13.84 10.71 3.96
C GLY A 162 15.03 11.56 3.55
N ILE A 163 14.99 12.15 2.35
CA ILE A 163 16.06 13.05 1.90
C ILE A 163 16.24 14.21 2.89
N PHE A 164 15.13 14.76 3.40
CA PHE A 164 15.15 15.80 4.41
C PHE A 164 15.77 15.34 5.74
N ILE A 165 15.42 14.16 6.25
CA ILE A 165 16.01 13.60 7.48
C ILE A 165 17.49 13.29 7.28
N SER A 166 17.85 12.72 6.13
CA SER A 166 19.24 12.40 5.80
C SER A 166 20.12 13.64 5.73
N SER A 167 19.59 14.79 5.29
CA SER A 167 20.35 16.04 5.18
C SER A 167 20.40 16.85 6.49
N THR A 168 19.35 16.79 7.31
CA THR A 168 19.25 17.56 8.57
C THR A 168 19.76 16.83 9.81
N GLY A 169 20.01 15.52 9.69
CA GLY A 169 20.47 14.67 10.77
C GLY A 169 19.40 13.70 11.24
N THR A 170 19.77 12.42 11.32
CA THR A 170 18.88 11.38 11.83
C THR A 170 18.90 11.39 13.36
N SER A 171 17.74 11.63 13.97
CA SER A 171 17.53 11.54 15.40
C SER A 171 16.25 10.78 15.68
N MET A 172 16.11 10.22 16.88
CA MET A 172 14.88 9.55 17.29
C MET A 172 13.64 10.46 17.09
N THR A 173 13.77 11.74 17.43
CA THR A 173 12.71 12.74 17.28
C THR A 173 12.32 12.98 15.83
N THR A 174 13.30 13.09 14.91
CA THR A 174 13.00 13.31 13.48
C THR A 174 12.32 12.10 12.85
N LEU A 175 12.71 10.89 13.25
CA LEU A 175 12.06 9.64 12.83
C LEU A 175 10.62 9.53 13.34
N ILE A 176 10.38 9.82 14.62
CA ILE A 176 9.03 9.78 15.20
C ILE A 176 8.11 10.81 14.55
N MET A 177 8.59 12.05 14.35
CA MET A 177 7.79 13.09 13.66
C MET A 177 7.44 12.68 12.24
N PHE A 178 8.37 12.05 11.52
CA PHE A 178 8.12 11.56 10.19
C PHE A 178 7.11 10.41 10.15
N ILE A 179 7.23 9.44 11.05
CA ILE A 179 6.27 8.34 11.17
C ILE A 179 4.87 8.90 11.52
N ALA A 180 4.78 9.91 12.39
CA ALA A 180 3.52 10.55 12.74
C ALA A 180 2.90 11.26 11.52
N LEU A 181 3.68 12.04 10.76
CA LEU A 181 3.22 12.69 9.53
C LEU A 181 2.73 11.69 8.49
N LYS A 182 3.48 10.60 8.28
CA LYS A 182 3.08 9.47 7.43
C LYS A 182 1.77 8.85 7.91
N SER A 183 1.62 8.64 9.21
CA SER A 183 0.42 8.02 9.78
C SER A 183 -0.83 8.88 9.57
N VAL A 184 -0.70 10.21 9.73
CA VAL A 184 -1.79 11.17 9.49
C VAL A 184 -2.20 11.18 8.02
N THR A 185 -1.24 11.24 7.10
CA THR A 185 -1.51 11.26 5.66
C THR A 185 -2.16 9.96 5.17
N ASP A 186 -1.74 8.82 5.70
CA ASP A 186 -2.40 7.52 5.47
C ASP A 186 -3.85 7.53 5.95
N LEU A 187 -4.11 8.05 7.16
CA LEU A 187 -5.44 8.14 7.73
C LEU A 187 -6.35 9.05 6.89
N VAL A 188 -5.86 10.24 6.52
CA VAL A 188 -6.59 11.18 5.65
C VAL A 188 -6.90 10.55 4.30
N SER A 189 -5.93 9.89 3.68
CA SER A 189 -6.10 9.21 2.39
C SER A 189 -7.18 8.13 2.46
N HIS A 190 -7.18 7.34 3.54
CA HIS A 190 -8.20 6.32 3.79
C HIS A 190 -9.59 6.93 3.97
N LEU A 191 -9.72 8.00 4.76
CA LEU A 191 -11.00 8.68 5.01
C LEU A 191 -11.59 9.27 3.73
N ILE A 192 -10.77 9.91 2.88
CA ILE A 192 -11.18 10.50 1.59
C ILE A 192 -11.66 9.41 0.62
N GLU A 193 -10.98 8.26 0.58
CA GLU A 193 -11.35 7.16 -0.33
C GLU A 193 -12.73 6.58 0.01
N HIS A 194 -13.05 6.48 1.30
CA HIS A 194 -14.37 6.01 1.77
C HIS A 194 -15.49 7.02 1.59
N GLN A 195 -15.23 8.34 1.66
CA GLN A 195 -16.24 9.35 1.34
C GLN A 195 -16.62 9.33 -0.14
N LYS A 196 -15.65 9.19 -1.07
CA LYS A 196 -15.92 9.16 -2.51
C LYS A 196 -16.74 7.95 -2.95
N ILE A 197 -16.52 6.79 -2.33
CA ILE A 197 -17.34 5.59 -2.60
C ILE A 197 -18.80 5.81 -2.17
N LYS A 198 -19.05 6.55 -1.09
CA LYS A 198 -20.41 6.83 -0.62
C LYS A 198 -21.21 7.75 -1.55
N VAL A 199 -20.55 8.74 -2.15
CA VAL A 199 -21.19 9.71 -3.07
C VAL A 199 -21.44 9.13 -4.46
N THR A 200 -20.66 8.12 -4.89
CA THR A 200 -20.81 7.51 -6.23
C THR A 200 -21.89 6.42 -6.28
N TYR A 201 -22.41 5.97 -5.13
CA TYR A 201 -23.41 4.91 -5.02
C TYR A 201 -24.58 5.27 -4.08
N ALA A 202 -24.76 6.56 -3.79
CA ALA A 202 -25.98 7.14 -3.23
C ALA A 202 -26.71 7.84 -4.37
#